data_AF-A0A0D2J4Z0-F1
#
_entry.id   AF-A0A0D2J4Z0-F1
#
_cell.length_a   1.000
_cell.length_b   1.000
_cell.length_c   1.000
_cell.angle_alpha   90.00
_cell.angle_beta   90.00
_cell.angle_gamma   90.00
#
_symmetry.space_group_name_H-M   'P 1'
#
loop_
_entity.id
_entity.type
_entity.pdbx_description
1 polymer ?
#
loop_
_entity_poly.entity_id
_entity_poly.type
_entity_poly.pdbx_seq_one_letter_code
_entity_poly.pdbx_strand_id
1 'polypeptide(L)'
;MRRPQSNGFVERLHRTLLDEHFRIMGRKKWYESVDEMQKDLENYLNLCNMKRPHQGRNMNGRTPYKAFTDGLKNKKAKKAA
;
A
#
# COMPACT_ATOMS: atom_id res chain seq x y z
N MET A 1 -12.51 -16.33 -2.00
CA MET A 1 -11.29 -17.17 -2.12
C MET A 1 -10.15 -16.55 -1.30
N ARG A 2 -9.87 -16.99 -0.05
CA ARG A 2 -8.67 -16.56 0.70
C ARG A 2 -7.49 -17.38 0.21
N ARG A 3 -6.70 -16.87 -0.74
CA ARG A 3 -5.42 -17.50 -1.09
C ARG A 3 -4.33 -16.93 -0.17
N PRO A 4 -3.44 -17.76 0.42
CA PRO A 4 -2.26 -17.27 1.17
C PRO A 4 -1.39 -16.36 0.29
N GLN A 5 -1.43 -16.63 -1.01
CA GLN A 5 -0.90 -15.82 -2.11
C GLN A 5 -1.72 -14.55 -2.39
N SER A 6 -2.52 -14.05 -1.44
CA SER A 6 -3.11 -12.71 -1.44
C SER A 6 -2.66 -11.88 -0.22
N ASN A 7 -2.08 -12.53 0.81
CA ASN A 7 -1.77 -11.92 2.11
C ASN A 7 -0.29 -11.94 2.57
N GLY A 8 0.62 -12.59 1.84
CA GLY A 8 2.06 -12.36 1.98
C GLY A 8 2.37 -10.86 1.89
N PHE A 9 3.13 -10.34 2.85
CA PHE A 9 3.33 -8.91 3.09
C PHE A 9 4.23 -8.26 2.01
N VAL A 10 5.49 -7.97 2.35
CA VAL A 10 6.44 -7.25 1.48
C VAL A 10 6.63 -7.95 0.13
N GLU A 11 6.73 -9.28 0.12
CA GLU A 11 6.84 -10.09 -1.10
C GLU A 11 5.69 -9.86 -2.10
N ARG A 12 4.46 -9.65 -1.62
CA ARG A 12 3.34 -9.29 -2.51
C ARG A 12 3.38 -7.85 -2.93
N LEU A 13 3.82 -6.96 -2.05
CA LEU A 13 3.91 -5.54 -2.36
C LEU A 13 4.79 -5.32 -3.60
N HIS A 14 5.95 -5.98 -3.69
CA HIS A 14 6.81 -5.88 -4.87
C HIS A 14 6.10 -6.31 -6.16
N ARG A 15 5.37 -7.44 -6.12
CA ARG A 15 4.61 -7.90 -7.28
C ARG A 15 3.45 -6.98 -7.63
N THR A 16 2.71 -6.49 -6.64
CA THR A 16 1.61 -5.53 -6.84
C THR A 16 2.12 -4.22 -7.43
N LEU A 17 3.25 -3.68 -6.93
CA LEU A 17 3.88 -2.49 -7.50
C LEU A 17 4.31 -2.71 -8.95
N LEU A 18 4.92 -3.87 -9.25
CA LEU A 18 5.30 -4.21 -10.61
C LEU A 18 4.09 -4.30 -11.55
N ASP A 19 3.06 -5.04 -11.14
CA ASP A 19 1.90 -5.36 -11.98
C ASP A 19 0.93 -4.18 -12.13
N GLU A 20 0.66 -3.42 -11.05
CA GLU A 20 -0.33 -2.33 -11.03
C GLU A 20 0.28 -0.95 -11.32
N HIS A 21 1.58 -0.75 -11.08
CA HIS A 21 2.22 0.56 -11.27
C HIS A 21 3.28 0.52 -12.38
N PHE A 22 4.43 -0.13 -12.15
CA PHE A 22 5.59 0.00 -13.03
C PHE A 22 5.32 -0.48 -14.47
N ARG A 23 4.68 -1.64 -14.66
CA ARG A 23 4.35 -2.14 -16.01
C ARG A 23 3.37 -1.24 -16.75
N ILE A 24 2.47 -0.56 -16.03
CA ILE A 24 1.49 0.33 -16.64
C ILE A 24 2.16 1.65 -17.00
N MET A 25 2.85 2.28 -16.05
CA MET A 25 3.51 3.56 -16.26
C MET A 25 4.64 3.48 -17.28
N GLY A 26 5.45 2.42 -17.25
CA GLY A 26 6.51 2.20 -18.23
C GLY A 26 6.01 2.00 -19.67
N ARG A 27 4.71 1.76 -19.89
CA ARG A 27 4.08 1.77 -21.22
C ARG A 27 3.40 3.09 -21.57
N LYS A 28 3.08 3.94 -20.59
CA LYS A 28 2.32 5.17 -20.77
C LYS A 28 3.19 6.42 -20.81
N LYS A 29 4.35 6.38 -20.18
CA LYS A 29 5.19 7.55 -19.95
C LYS A 29 6.64 7.18 -20.20
N TRP A 30 7.30 8.00 -21.02
CA TRP A 30 8.75 7.98 -21.13
C TRP A 30 9.31 8.84 -19.99
N TYR A 31 10.20 8.27 -19.20
CA TYR A 31 10.81 8.95 -18.06
C TYR A 31 12.19 9.47 -18.45
N GLU A 32 12.44 10.76 -18.19
CA GLU A 32 13.75 11.37 -18.45
C GLU A 32 14.68 11.31 -17.22
N SER A 33 14.12 10.99 -16.05
CA SER A 33 14.89 10.86 -14.80
C SER A 33 14.23 9.88 -13.83
N VAL A 34 15.04 9.37 -12.89
CA VAL A 34 14.55 8.54 -11.78
C VAL A 34 13.63 9.36 -10.86
N ASP A 35 13.91 10.65 -10.65
CA ASP A 35 13.08 11.52 -9.80
C ASP A 35 11.65 11.66 -10.33
N GLU A 36 11.48 11.69 -11.64
CA GLU A 36 10.16 11.72 -12.25
C GLU A 36 9.39 10.41 -12.01
N MET A 37 10.08 9.26 -12.14
CA MET A 37 9.50 7.95 -11.82
C MET A 37 9.16 7.83 -10.33
N GLN A 38 10.00 8.39 -9.46
CA GLN A 38 9.79 8.42 -8.01
C GLN A 38 8.52 9.20 -7.63
N LYS A 39 8.27 10.35 -8.26
CA LYS A 39 7.03 11.13 -8.03
C LYS A 39 5.77 10.35 -8.38
N ASP A 40 5.79 9.63 -9.50
CA ASP A 40 4.64 8.80 -9.91
C ASP A 40 4.43 7.61 -8.95
N LEU A 41 5.53 7.01 -8.47
CA LEU A 41 5.47 5.98 -7.45
C LEU A 41 4.90 6.49 -6.12
N GLU A 42 5.33 7.66 -5.66
CA GLU A 42 4.81 8.31 -4.45
C GLU A 42 3.32 8.58 -4.55
N ASN A 43 2.85 9.06 -5.71
CA ASN A 43 1.43 9.25 -5.98
C ASN A 43 0.64 7.93 -5.89
N TYR A 44 1.18 6.84 -6.45
CA TYR A 44 0.56 5.52 -6.35
C TYR A 44 0.54 5.00 -4.91
N LEU A 45 1.63 5.15 -4.17
CA LEU A 45 1.70 4.75 -2.76
C LEU A 45 0.71 5.54 -1.89
N ASN A 46 0.57 6.84 -2.15
CA ASN A 46 -0.42 7.67 -1.48
C ASN A 46 -1.85 7.18 -1.75
N LEU A 47 -2.19 6.85 -3.00
CA LEU A 47 -3.47 6.24 -3.36
C LEU A 47 -3.72 4.95 -2.56
N CYS A 48 -2.75 4.03 -2.56
CA CYS A 48 -2.87 2.74 -1.86
C CYS A 48 -2.99 2.88 -0.33
N ASN A 49 -2.23 3.79 0.27
CA ASN A 49 -2.13 3.94 1.72
C ASN A 49 -3.22 4.83 2.33
N MET A 50 -3.65 5.86 1.61
CA MET A 50 -4.54 6.90 2.16
C MET A 50 -5.95 6.85 1.60
N LYS A 51 -6.13 6.38 0.35
CA LYS A 51 -7.41 6.52 -0.37
C LYS A 51 -8.11 5.20 -0.64
N ARG A 52 -7.37 4.12 -0.94
CA ARG A 52 -7.95 2.81 -1.29
C ARG A 52 -8.25 1.98 -0.03
N PRO A 53 -9.52 1.61 0.24
CA PRO A 53 -9.85 0.66 1.29
C PRO A 53 -9.45 -0.77 0.88
N HIS A 54 -8.95 -1.56 1.82
CA HIS A 54 -8.54 -2.94 1.56
C HIS A 54 -9.36 -3.93 2.39
N GLN A 55 -9.66 -5.08 1.78
CA GLN A 55 -10.31 -6.21 2.46
C GLN A 55 -9.31 -7.29 2.92
N GLY A 56 -8.02 -6.99 2.83
CA GLY A 56 -6.93 -7.88 3.27
C GLY A 56 -6.91 -8.11 4.79
N ARG A 57 -5.98 -8.96 5.23
CA ARG A 57 -5.80 -9.30 6.64
C ARG A 57 -5.75 -8.05 7.54
N ASN A 58 -6.59 -8.03 8.58
CA ASN A 58 -6.71 -6.95 9.58
C ASN A 58 -7.13 -5.57 9.05
N MET A 59 -7.48 -5.44 7.77
CA MET A 59 -7.88 -4.16 7.18
C MET A 59 -9.36 -3.86 7.42
N ASN A 60 -10.25 -4.87 7.33
CA ASN A 60 -11.70 -4.71 7.56
C ASN A 60 -12.31 -3.53 6.80
N GLY A 61 -11.94 -3.37 5.52
CA GLY A 61 -12.40 -2.26 4.67
C GLY A 61 -11.78 -0.90 4.97
N ARG A 62 -10.79 -0.81 5.88
CA ARG A 62 -10.05 0.44 6.15
C ARG A 62 -8.90 0.61 5.17
N THR A 63 -8.42 1.85 5.08
CA THR A 63 -7.14 2.15 4.44
C THR A 63 -5.97 1.69 5.33
N PRO A 64 -4.79 1.38 4.77
CA PRO A 64 -3.64 0.93 5.55
C PRO A 64 -3.24 1.97 6.60
N TYR A 65 -3.27 3.26 6.24
CA TYR A 65 -2.95 4.33 7.19
C TYR A 65 -3.94 4.41 8.36
N LYS A 66 -5.25 4.25 8.11
CA LYS A 66 -6.24 4.22 9.18
C LYS A 66 -6.01 3.03 10.11
N ALA A 67 -5.79 1.83 9.55
CA ALA A 67 -5.49 0.65 10.36
C ALA A 67 -4.22 0.82 11.21
N PHE A 68 -3.18 1.45 10.67
CA PHE A 68 -1.94 1.75 11.39
C PHE A 68 -2.16 2.72 12.56
N THR A 69 -2.81 3.85 12.29
CA THR A 69 -3.08 4.88 13.32
C THR A 69 -4.00 4.37 14.43
N ASP A 70 -5.03 3.59 14.10
CA ASP A 70 -5.88 2.90 15.10
C ASP A 70 -5.05 1.96 15.98
N GLY A 71 -4.12 1.21 15.38
CA GLY A 71 -3.21 0.31 16.10
C GLY A 71 -2.29 1.04 17.08
N LEU A 72 -1.79 2.21 16.72
CA LEU A 72 -0.96 3.04 17.61
C LEU A 72 -1.75 3.55 18.83
N LYS A 73 -3.00 3.98 18.63
CA LYS A 73 -3.88 4.44 19.73
C LYS A 73 -4.15 3.32 20.73
N ASN A 74 -4.46 2.12 20.24
CA ASN A 74 -4.70 0.95 21.08
C ASN A 74 -3.47 0.57 21.92
N LYS A 75 -2.27 0.71 21.35
CA LYS A 75 -1.02 0.47 22.09
C LYS A 75 -0.78 1.48 23.20
N LYS A 76 -1.14 2.76 22.99
CA LYS A 76 -1.06 3.79 24.03
C LYS A 76 -2.05 3.52 25.18
N ALA A 77 -3.30 3.17 24.86
CA ALA A 77 -4.31 2.84 25.87
C ALA A 77 -3.88 1.64 26.75
N LYS A 78 -3.31 0.59 26.15
CA LYS A 78 -2.76 -0.57 26.89
C LYS A 78 -1.54 -0.28 27.75
N LYS A 79 -0.81 0.80 27.50
CA LYS A 79 0.34 1.22 28.33
C LYS A 79 -0.08 2.09 29.52
N ALA A 80 -1.28 2.67 29.46
CA ALA A 80 -1.81 3.56 30.49
C ALA A 80 -2.75 2.84 31.48
N ALA A 81 -3.06 1.57 31.23
CA ALA A 81 -3.76 0.65 32.10
C ALA A 81 -2.76 -0.35 32.70
#